data_AF-A0A919LLK1-F1
#
_entry.id   AF-A0A919LLK1-F1
#
_cell.length_a   1.000
_cell.length_b   1.000
_cell.length_c   1.000
_cell.angle_alpha   90.00
_cell.angle_beta   90.00
_cell.angle_gamma   90.00
#
_symmetry.space_group_name_H-M   'P 1'
#
loop_
_entity.id
_entity.type
_entity.pdbx_description
1 polymer ?
#
loop_
_entity_poly.entity_id
_entity_poly.type
_entity_poly.pdbx_seq_one_letter_code
_entity_poly.pdbx_strand_id
1 'polypeptide(L)'
;MHEGDEWTLQFNHHEHWQSMYHFDLGRQYASDYVMGNFWSAHWPQSHFRHHLLMCRHLPEGGKMTLTNFHFTHWENNHVVEKVDFADVSALYEALQTRFGLGVDDPKHGFSEAALAAVMAAFDTHPEAGK
;
A
#
# COMPACT_ATOMS: atom_id res chain seq x y z
N MET A 1 24.00 -0.46 0.73
CA MET A 1 25.17 -1.33 1.00
C MET A 1 25.36 -2.26 -0.19
N HIS A 2 26.58 -2.72 -0.47
CA HIS A 2 26.88 -3.66 -1.55
C HIS A 2 27.79 -4.77 -1.02
N GLU A 3 27.41 -6.02 -1.25
CA GLU A 3 28.17 -7.22 -0.85
C GLU A 3 28.11 -8.25 -1.98
N GLY A 4 29.27 -8.55 -2.60
CA GLY A 4 29.30 -9.44 -3.77
C GLY A 4 28.61 -8.83 -4.99
N ASP A 5 27.54 -9.46 -5.46
CA ASP A 5 26.66 -8.97 -6.53
C ASP A 5 25.30 -8.45 -5.99
N GLU A 6 25.12 -8.44 -4.67
CA GLU A 6 23.89 -8.03 -3.99
C GLU A 6 23.94 -6.58 -3.53
N TRP A 7 22.83 -5.88 -3.76
CA TRP A 7 22.62 -4.49 -3.39
C TRP A 7 21.51 -4.38 -2.34
N THR A 8 21.74 -3.56 -1.31
CA THR A 8 20.70 -3.16 -0.36
C THR A 8 20.35 -1.70 -0.57
N LEU A 9 19.09 -1.42 -0.93
CA LEU A 9 18.55 -0.07 -0.85
C LEU A 9 18.22 0.26 0.61
N GLN A 10 18.69 1.42 1.06
CA GLN A 10 18.45 1.92 2.42
C GLN A 10 17.91 3.34 2.36
N PHE A 11 17.05 3.69 3.31
CA PHE A 11 16.58 5.07 3.49
C PHE A 11 17.02 5.58 4.86
N ASN A 12 17.35 6.88 4.92
CA ASN A 12 17.70 7.53 6.18
C ASN A 12 16.45 8.10 6.83
N HIS A 13 16.20 7.70 8.08
CA HIS A 13 15.03 8.11 8.85
C HIS A 13 15.40 8.23 10.32
N HIS A 14 15.11 9.39 10.91
CA HIS A 14 15.52 9.74 12.28
C HIS A 14 17.00 9.42 12.55
N GLU A 15 17.90 9.90 11.68
CA GLU A 15 19.36 9.71 11.79
C GLU A 15 19.84 8.26 11.75
N HIS A 16 18.95 7.32 11.40
CA HIS A 16 19.28 5.90 11.25
C HIS A 16 18.99 5.42 9.83
N TRP A 17 19.90 4.61 9.29
CA TRP A 17 19.67 3.93 8.02
C TRP A 17 18.85 2.68 8.24
N GLN A 18 17.75 2.56 7.50
CA GLN A 18 16.90 1.39 7.50
C GLN A 18 16.93 0.73 6.12
N SER A 19 17.17 -0.59 6.10
CA SER A 19 17.16 -1.37 4.86
C SER A 19 15.72 -1.58 4.38
N MET A 20 15.49 -1.34 3.10
CA MET A 20 14.17 -1.50 2.47
C MET A 20 14.05 -2.85 1.77
N TYR A 21 14.93 -3.12 0.80
CA TYR A 21 14.96 -4.38 0.07
C TYR A 21 16.35 -4.65 -0.52
N HIS A 22 16.58 -5.93 -0.80
CA HIS A 22 17.77 -6.45 -1.45
C HIS A 22 17.47 -6.82 -2.91
N PHE A 23 18.43 -6.61 -3.80
CA PHE A 23 18.31 -6.95 -5.21
C PHE A 23 19.67 -7.16 -5.86
N ASP A 24 19.70 -7.84 -6.99
CA ASP A 24 20.84 -7.91 -7.91
C ASP A 24 20.48 -7.24 -9.24
N LEU A 25 21.44 -7.18 -10.17
CA LEU A 25 21.24 -6.60 -11.51
C LEU A 25 20.86 -7.64 -12.57
N GLY A 26 20.50 -8.85 -12.15
CA GLY A 26 20.06 -9.94 -13.00
C GLY A 26 18.77 -9.58 -13.73
N ARG A 27 18.77 -9.84 -15.05
CA ARG A 27 17.58 -9.62 -15.87
C ARG A 27 16.44 -10.54 -15.44
N GLN A 28 15.28 -9.96 -15.20
CA GLN A 28 14.03 -10.69 -14.96
C GLN A 28 13.21 -10.83 -16.26
N TYR A 29 12.43 -11.91 -16.34
CA TYR A 29 11.51 -12.20 -17.42
C TYR A 29 10.06 -12.00 -16.98
N ALA A 30 9.14 -11.91 -17.93
CA ALA A 30 7.72 -11.70 -17.64
C ALA A 30 7.13 -12.79 -16.72
N SER A 31 7.57 -14.05 -16.87
CA SER A 31 7.17 -15.16 -16.01
C SER A 31 7.54 -14.94 -14.54
N ASP A 32 8.68 -14.31 -14.29
CA ASP A 32 9.22 -14.11 -12.94
C ASP A 32 8.36 -13.08 -12.20
N TYR A 33 7.91 -12.04 -12.90
CA TYR A 33 6.94 -11.08 -12.36
C TYR A 33 5.56 -11.69 -12.14
N VAL A 34 5.09 -12.56 -13.03
CA VAL A 34 3.81 -13.27 -12.84
C VAL A 34 3.89 -14.18 -11.62
N MET A 35 5.00 -14.89 -11.42
CA MET A 35 5.25 -15.70 -10.24
C MET A 35 5.27 -14.84 -8.97
N GLY A 36 6.00 -13.72 -8.97
CA GLY A 36 6.04 -12.78 -7.84
C GLY A 36 4.67 -12.18 -7.50
N ASN A 37 3.90 -11.79 -8.51
CA ASN A 37 2.52 -11.32 -8.34
C ASN A 37 1.61 -12.43 -7.79
N PHE A 38 1.71 -13.65 -8.33
CA PHE A 38 0.91 -14.77 -7.85
C PHE A 38 1.20 -15.06 -6.38
N TRP A 39 2.47 -15.15 -5.99
CA TRP A 39 2.88 -15.31 -4.59
C TRP A 39 2.31 -14.20 -3.71
N SER A 40 2.53 -12.94 -4.11
CA SER A 40 2.11 -11.78 -3.31
C SER A 40 0.59 -11.66 -3.19
N ALA A 41 -0.18 -12.06 -4.20
CA ALA A 41 -1.64 -11.99 -4.19
C ALA A 41 -2.33 -13.23 -3.59
N HIS A 42 -1.67 -14.40 -3.57
CA HIS A 42 -2.32 -15.67 -3.22
C HIS A 42 -1.70 -16.39 -2.02
N TRP A 43 -0.46 -16.11 -1.62
CA TRP A 43 0.10 -16.74 -0.42
C TRP A 43 -0.70 -16.32 0.82
N PRO A 44 -1.24 -17.25 1.63
CA PRO A 44 -2.17 -16.91 2.72
C PRO A 44 -1.63 -15.93 3.76
N GLN A 45 -0.31 -15.90 3.96
CA GLN A 45 0.35 -14.99 4.90
C GLN A 45 0.90 -13.73 4.25
N SER A 46 0.61 -13.49 2.97
CA SER A 46 1.03 -12.26 2.31
C SER A 46 0.36 -11.05 2.96
N HIS A 47 1.16 -10.06 3.37
CA HIS A 47 0.69 -8.82 3.99
C HIS A 47 -0.41 -8.13 3.17
N PHE A 48 -0.31 -8.18 1.82
CA PHE A 48 -1.27 -7.56 0.90
C PHE A 48 -2.66 -8.21 0.92
N ARG A 49 -2.84 -9.35 1.60
CA ARG A 49 -4.13 -10.02 1.74
C ARG A 49 -4.88 -9.67 3.03
N HIS A 50 -4.26 -8.87 3.91
CA HIS A 50 -4.77 -8.61 5.26
C HIS A 50 -5.05 -7.13 5.53
N HIS A 51 -4.66 -6.25 4.62
CA HIS A 51 -4.86 -4.81 4.74
C HIS A 51 -5.19 -4.18 3.39
N LEU A 52 -6.07 -3.18 3.39
CA LEU A 52 -6.18 -2.23 2.29
C LEU A 52 -5.04 -1.22 2.42
N LEU A 53 -4.20 -1.11 1.39
CA LEU A 53 -3.05 -0.20 1.38
C LEU A 53 -3.13 0.75 0.18
N MET A 54 -2.97 2.04 0.44
CA MET A 54 -2.76 3.03 -0.61
C MET A 54 -1.68 4.03 -0.23
N CYS A 55 -0.95 4.49 -1.25
CA CYS A 55 0.02 5.57 -1.12
C CYS A 55 0.00 6.41 -2.40
N ARG A 56 -0.04 7.73 -2.25
CA ARG A 56 0.05 8.69 -3.36
C ARG A 56 1.02 9.80 -2.99
N HIS A 57 2.06 9.98 -3.80
CA HIS A 57 2.95 11.14 -3.69
C HIS A 57 2.30 12.38 -4.30
N LEU A 58 2.60 13.54 -3.72
CA LEU A 58 2.10 14.85 -4.13
C LEU A 58 3.23 15.68 -4.77
N PRO A 59 2.89 16.66 -5.65
CA PRO A 59 3.89 17.46 -6.36
C PRO A 59 4.91 18.16 -5.44
N GLU A 60 4.48 18.65 -4.28
CA GLU A 60 5.32 19.41 -3.34
C GLU A 60 6.16 18.52 -2.41
N GLY A 61 6.41 17.25 -2.78
CA GLY A 61 7.19 16.31 -1.98
C GLY A 61 6.44 15.72 -0.77
N GLY A 62 5.16 16.02 -0.63
CA GLY A 62 4.26 15.36 0.32
C GLY A 62 3.80 13.98 -0.14
N LYS A 63 3.11 13.26 0.74
CA LYS A 63 2.44 12.01 0.39
C LYS A 63 1.19 11.79 1.23
N MET A 64 0.23 11.08 0.69
CA MET A 64 -0.91 10.54 1.42
C MET A 64 -0.77 9.04 1.51
N THR A 65 -0.99 8.49 2.70
CA THR A 65 -0.97 7.06 2.96
C THR A 65 -2.29 6.64 3.59
N LEU A 66 -2.77 5.45 3.25
CA LEU A 66 -3.95 4.84 3.81
C LEU A 66 -3.63 3.39 4.17
N THR A 67 -4.00 3.00 5.39
CA THR A 67 -3.98 1.60 5.84
C THR A 67 -5.32 1.29 6.49
N ASN A 68 -6.12 0.46 5.84
CA ASN A 68 -7.52 0.24 6.18
C ASN A 68 -8.30 1.56 6.23
N PHE A 69 -8.78 1.98 7.40
CA PHE A 69 -9.48 3.26 7.61
C PHE A 69 -8.54 4.41 8.04
N HIS A 70 -7.26 4.12 8.29
CA HIS A 70 -6.30 5.06 8.83
C HIS A 70 -5.62 5.84 7.71
N PHE A 71 -6.01 7.09 7.54
CA PHE A 71 -5.42 8.02 6.59
C PHE A 71 -4.36 8.90 7.28
N THR A 72 -3.28 9.18 6.56
CA THR A 72 -2.26 10.15 6.99
C THR A 72 -1.77 10.96 5.81
N HIS A 73 -1.79 12.28 5.96
CA HIS A 73 -1.19 13.22 5.03
C HIS A 73 0.15 13.73 5.59
N TRP A 74 1.18 13.64 4.76
CA TRP A 74 2.53 14.05 5.05
C TRP A 74 2.95 15.20 4.14
N GLU A 75 3.55 16.24 4.72
CA GLU A 75 4.22 17.32 4.01
C GLU A 75 5.59 17.55 4.62
N ASN A 76 6.63 17.72 3.80
CA ASN A 76 8.00 17.98 4.26
C ASN A 76 8.46 17.01 5.37
N ASN A 77 8.13 15.72 5.21
CA ASN A 77 8.45 14.64 6.14
C ASN A 77 7.78 14.76 7.53
N HIS A 78 6.73 15.57 7.66
CA HIS A 78 5.92 15.68 8.87
C HIS A 78 4.47 15.33 8.59
N VAL A 79 3.79 14.77 9.59
CA VAL A 79 2.35 14.50 9.50
C VAL A 79 1.59 15.81 9.70
N VAL A 80 0.79 16.20 8.73
CA VAL A 80 -0.06 17.41 8.78
C VAL A 80 -1.54 17.08 9.00
N GLU A 81 -1.97 15.85 8.67
CA GLU A 81 -3.34 15.39 8.89
C GLU A 81 -3.34 13.91 9.22
N LYS A 82 -4.16 13.50 10.21
CA LYS A 82 -4.53 12.10 10.45
C LYS A 82 -6.03 12.01 10.56
N VAL A 83 -6.62 11.06 9.85
CA VAL A 83 -8.06 10.81 9.85
C VAL A 83 -8.29 9.32 9.96
N ASP A 84 -9.14 8.93 10.91
CA ASP A 84 -9.72 7.60 10.94
C ASP A 84 -11.11 7.71 10.33
N PHE A 85 -11.31 7.14 9.14
CA PHE A 85 -12.61 7.18 8.49
C PHE A 85 -13.63 6.36 9.28
N ALA A 86 -14.79 6.94 9.53
CA ALA A 86 -15.79 6.35 10.40
C ALA A 86 -16.48 5.11 9.80
N ASP A 87 -16.57 5.05 8.47
CA ASP A 87 -17.27 3.99 7.75
C ASP A 87 -16.74 3.82 6.31
N VAL A 88 -17.31 2.81 5.62
CA VAL A 88 -16.96 2.47 4.24
C VAL A 88 -17.35 3.56 3.25
N SER A 89 -18.43 4.31 3.50
CA SER A 89 -18.87 5.38 2.61
C SER A 89 -17.84 6.51 2.60
N ALA A 90 -17.37 6.94 3.78
CA ALA A 90 -16.33 7.96 3.92
C ALA A 90 -15.00 7.49 3.30
N LEU A 91 -14.65 6.21 3.48
CA LEU A 91 -13.49 5.61 2.85
C LEU A 91 -13.61 5.63 1.31
N TYR A 92 -14.74 5.19 0.75
CA TYR A 92 -14.98 5.12 -0.69
C TYR A 92 -14.92 6.51 -1.34
N GLU A 93 -15.46 7.54 -0.69
CA GLU A 93 -15.31 8.94 -1.12
C GLU A 93 -13.83 9.38 -1.10
N ALA A 94 -13.08 9.04 -0.04
CA ALA A 94 -11.68 9.40 0.09
C ALA A 94 -10.79 8.74 -0.98
N LEU A 95 -11.05 7.48 -1.36
CA LEU A 95 -10.34 6.81 -2.44
C LEU A 95 -10.46 7.60 -3.76
N GLN A 96 -11.63 8.14 -4.04
CA GLN A 96 -11.88 8.93 -5.25
C GLN A 96 -11.27 10.34 -5.13
N THR A 97 -11.59 11.07 -4.08
CA THR A 97 -11.27 12.50 -3.96
C THR A 97 -9.81 12.76 -3.61
N ARG A 98 -9.24 11.98 -2.66
CA ARG A 98 -7.86 12.17 -2.20
C ARG A 98 -6.89 11.37 -3.04
N PHE A 99 -7.20 10.10 -3.34
CA PHE A 99 -6.30 9.24 -4.10
C PHE A 99 -6.50 9.30 -5.63
N GLY A 100 -7.62 9.89 -6.10
CA GLY A 100 -7.90 9.99 -7.53
C GLY A 100 -8.26 8.64 -8.17
N LEU A 101 -8.79 7.70 -7.37
CA LEU A 101 -9.10 6.35 -7.84
C LEU A 101 -10.40 6.37 -8.68
N GLY A 102 -10.31 5.95 -9.94
CA GLY A 102 -11.45 5.84 -10.86
C GLY A 102 -12.29 4.60 -10.55
N VAL A 103 -13.26 4.73 -9.64
CA VAL A 103 -14.10 3.62 -9.18
C VAL A 103 -15.22 3.24 -10.16
N ASP A 104 -15.49 4.08 -11.15
CA ASP A 104 -16.57 3.95 -12.13
C ASP A 104 -16.10 3.43 -13.51
N ASP A 105 -14.82 3.05 -13.64
CA ASP A 105 -14.30 2.48 -14.88
C ASP A 105 -15.10 1.22 -15.30
N PRO A 106 -15.53 1.08 -16.56
CA PRO A 106 -16.37 -0.03 -17.00
C PRO A 106 -15.75 -1.43 -16.82
N LYS A 107 -14.42 -1.52 -16.74
CA LYS A 107 -13.68 -2.78 -16.68
C LYS A 107 -13.03 -3.02 -15.32
N HIS A 108 -12.53 -1.96 -14.69
CA HIS A 108 -11.72 -2.02 -13.48
C HIS A 108 -12.31 -1.25 -12.30
N GLY A 109 -13.49 -0.63 -12.49
CA GLY A 109 -14.26 -0.02 -11.42
C GLY A 109 -14.78 -1.07 -10.42
N PHE A 110 -15.19 -0.59 -9.26
CA PHE A 110 -15.74 -1.41 -8.18
C PHE A 110 -16.75 -0.60 -7.39
N SER A 111 -17.77 -1.26 -6.83
CA SER A 111 -18.80 -0.59 -6.04
C SER A 111 -18.40 -0.41 -4.59
N GLU A 112 -19.05 0.52 -3.90
CA GLU A 112 -18.93 0.68 -2.45
C GLU A 112 -19.26 -0.63 -1.70
N ALA A 113 -20.24 -1.40 -2.17
CA ALA A 113 -20.59 -2.70 -1.58
C ALA A 113 -19.45 -3.73 -1.71
N ALA A 114 -18.70 -3.71 -2.82
CA ALA A 114 -17.53 -4.57 -2.98
C ALA A 114 -16.41 -4.16 -2.02
N LEU A 115 -16.18 -2.85 -1.84
CA LEU A 115 -15.26 -2.34 -0.83
C LEU A 115 -15.68 -2.74 0.58
N ALA A 116 -16.97 -2.65 0.91
CA ALA A 116 -17.50 -3.05 2.21
C ALA A 116 -17.22 -4.53 2.50
N ALA A 117 -17.40 -5.41 1.52
CA ALA A 117 -17.10 -6.83 1.65
C ALA A 117 -15.60 -7.09 1.91
N VAL A 118 -14.71 -6.34 1.25
CA VAL A 118 -13.26 -6.41 1.49
C VAL A 118 -12.91 -5.97 2.92
N MET A 119 -13.43 -4.82 3.35
CA MET A 119 -13.14 -4.29 4.69
C MET A 119 -13.67 -5.21 5.80
N ALA A 120 -14.87 -5.76 5.63
CA ALA A 120 -15.44 -6.72 6.58
C ALA A 120 -14.58 -7.99 6.73
N ALA A 121 -13.92 -8.45 5.65
CA ALA A 121 -13.04 -9.61 5.71
C ALA A 121 -11.81 -9.36 6.61
N PHE A 122 -11.27 -8.13 6.63
CA PHE A 122 -10.14 -7.78 7.48
C PHE A 122 -10.52 -7.75 8.97
N ASP A 123 -11.72 -7.28 9.31
CA ASP A 123 -12.21 -7.26 10.71
C ASP A 123 -12.32 -8.67 11.31
N THR A 124 -12.59 -9.69 10.48
CA THR A 124 -12.69 -11.08 10.93
C THR A 124 -11.35 -11.77 11.16
N HIS A 125 -10.23 -11.15 10.77
CA HIS A 125 -8.87 -11.71 10.90
C HIS A 125 -7.85 -10.73 11.51
N PRO A 126 -8.05 -10.29 12.78
CA PRO A 126 -7.18 -9.30 13.42
C PRO A 126 -5.73 -9.77 13.68
N GLU A 127 -5.46 -11.08 13.60
CA GLU A 127 -4.14 -11.66 13.94
C GLU A 127 -3.18 -11.81 12.75
N ALA A 128 -3.61 -11.49 11.52
CA ALA A 128 -2.79 -11.73 10.31
C ALA A 128 -1.73 -10.64 10.02
N GLY A 129 -1.60 -9.65 10.91
CA GLY A 129 -0.70 -8.49 10.76
C GLY A 129 0.36 -8.35 11.85
N LYS A 130 0.67 -9.40 12.62
CA LYS A 130 1.80 -9.41 13.58
C LYS A 130 3.01 -10.15 13.03
#